data_AF-A6KU47-F1
#
_entry.id   AF-A6KU47-F1
#
_cell.length_a   1.000
_cell.length_b   1.000
_cell.length_c   1.000
_cell.angle_alpha   90.00
_cell.angle_beta   90.00
_cell.angle_gamma   90.00
#
_symmetry.space_group_name_H-M   'P 1'
#
loop_
_entity.id
_entity.type
_entity.pdbx_description
1 polymer ?
#
loop_
_entity_poly.entity_id
_entity_poly.type
_entity_poly.pdbx_seq_one_letter_code
_entity_poly.pdbx_strand_id
1 'polypeptide(L)'
;MVCQGAVVFRRGWKRNKRYLTLLSDVLVVSSKLNKKKFKVKHIIPLTYLWLGDETDIFRTDNSPASKTIYLYWPMGNAVGTFRSMEETIWWNFF
;
A
#
# COMPACT_ATOMS: atom_id res chain seq x y z
N MET A 1 14.50 0.56 -7.55
CA MET A 1 13.22 1.06 -6.98
C MET A 1 12.15 0.77 -8.02
N VAL A 2 11.15 -0.05 -7.68
CA VAL A 2 10.18 -0.60 -8.64
C VAL A 2 8.97 0.32 -8.78
N CYS A 3 8.36 0.69 -7.66
CA CYS A 3 7.16 1.54 -7.63
C CYS A 3 7.17 2.43 -6.38
N GLN A 4 6.56 3.62 -6.47
CA GLN A 4 6.36 4.49 -5.32
C GLN A 4 5.01 5.20 -5.42
N GLY A 5 4.31 5.36 -4.29
CA GLY A 5 2.95 5.85 -4.28
C GLY A 5 2.51 6.40 -2.93
N ALA A 6 1.71 7.46 -2.96
CA ALA A 6 1.09 8.00 -1.76
C ALA A 6 -0.21 7.25 -1.48
N VAL A 7 -0.27 6.56 -0.35
CA VAL A 7 -1.41 5.73 0.02
C VAL A 7 -2.04 6.22 1.32
N VAL A 8 -3.35 6.06 1.42
CA VAL A 8 -4.05 6.11 2.71
C VAL A 8 -3.92 4.74 3.35
N PHE A 9 -3.01 4.62 4.30
CA PHE A 9 -2.73 3.39 5.02
C PHE A 9 -3.63 3.28 6.25
N ARG A 10 -4.47 2.25 6.29
CA ARG A 10 -5.35 1.91 7.41
C ARG A 10 -4.84 0.66 8.11
N ARG A 11 -4.74 0.73 9.43
CA ARG A 11 -4.42 -0.41 10.30
C ARG A 11 -5.34 -0.35 11.52
N GLY A 12 -6.30 -1.27 11.59
CA GLY A 12 -7.44 -1.16 12.52
C GLY A 12 -8.19 0.16 12.31
N TRP A 13 -8.48 0.89 13.39
CA TRP A 13 -9.14 2.20 13.33
C TRP A 13 -8.25 3.35 12.81
N LYS A 14 -6.91 3.17 12.83
CA LYS A 14 -5.98 4.27 12.50
C LYS A 14 -5.84 4.44 10.99
N ARG A 15 -6.26 5.59 10.47
CA ARG A 15 -6.09 6.02 9.08
C ARG A 15 -4.98 7.07 8.96
N ASN A 16 -3.88 6.74 8.27
CA ASN A 16 -2.74 7.64 8.10
C ASN A 16 -2.32 7.74 6.63
N LYS A 17 -2.02 8.95 6.15
CA LYS A 17 -1.37 9.13 4.84
C LYS A 17 0.09 8.71 4.96
N ARG A 18 0.48 7.68 4.20
CA ARG A 18 1.83 7.12 4.15
C ARG A 18 2.32 7.13 2.71
N TYR A 19 3.63 6.97 2.56
CA TYR A 19 4.25 6.79 1.27
C TYR A 19 4.79 5.37 1.22
N LEU A 20 4.29 4.59 0.26
CA LEU A 20 4.78 3.24 -0.02
C LEU A 20 5.86 3.33 -1.08
N THR A 21 6.97 2.63 -0.84
CA THR A 21 8.06 2.49 -1.79
C THR A 21 8.37 1.01 -1.91
N LEU A 22 8.11 0.46 -3.09
CA LEU A 22 8.45 -0.90 -3.45
C LEU A 22 9.87 -0.94 -3.98
N LEU A 23 10.74 -1.66 -3.29
CA LEU A 23 12.07 -2.05 -3.74
C LEU A 23 12.02 -3.49 -4.24
N SER A 24 13.10 -3.97 -4.85
CA SER A 24 13.14 -5.29 -5.48
C SER A 24 12.80 -6.44 -4.52
N ASP A 25 13.20 -6.33 -3.25
CA ASP A 25 13.02 -7.40 -2.26
C ASP A 25 12.20 -6.98 -1.03
N VAL A 26 11.89 -5.68 -0.90
CA VAL A 26 11.23 -5.13 0.29
C VAL A 26 10.23 -4.03 -0.05
N LEU A 27 9.13 -4.01 0.69
CA LEU A 27 8.17 -2.91 0.75
C LEU A 27 8.49 -1.99 1.92
N VAL A 28 8.75 -0.72 1.65
CA VAL A 28 9.03 0.29 2.66
C VAL A 28 7.80 1.18 2.85
N VAL A 29 7.28 1.22 4.07
CA VAL A 29 6.19 2.11 4.49
C VAL A 29 6.79 3.29 5.26
N SER A 30 6.66 4.49 4.72
CA SER A 30 7.20 5.71 5.30
C SER A 30 6.13 6.77 5.59
N SER A 31 6.43 7.72 6.47
CA SER A 31 5.58 8.91 6.62
C SER A 31 5.71 9.83 5.41
N LYS A 32 4.63 10.57 5.13
CA LYS A 32 4.68 11.64 4.12
C LYS A 32 5.88 12.57 4.38
N LEU A 33 6.56 12.96 3.30
CA LEU A 33 7.68 13.89 3.29
C LEU A 33 7.21 15.30 3.69
N ASN A 34 6.96 15.53 4.98
CA ASN A 34 6.93 16.90 5.49
C ASN A 34 8.38 17.36 5.62
N LYS A 35 8.68 18.60 5.19
CA LYS A 35 10.00 19.25 4.99
C LYS A 35 11.11 19.02 6.06
N LYS A 36 10.84 18.38 7.19
CA LYS A 36 11.82 18.13 8.26
C LYS A 36 11.93 16.68 8.76
N LYS A 37 10.99 15.77 8.47
CA LYS A 37 11.00 14.41 9.08
C LYS A 37 10.42 13.33 8.15
N PHE A 38 11.27 12.72 7.34
CA PHE A 38 10.99 11.41 6.75
C PHE A 38 11.25 10.35 7.81
N LYS A 39 10.24 9.54 8.16
CA LYS A 39 10.40 8.42 9.09
C LYS A 39 9.90 7.15 8.43
N VAL A 40 10.80 6.20 8.25
CA VAL A 40 10.44 4.82 7.91
C VAL A 40 9.69 4.23 9.10
N LYS A 41 8.50 3.69 8.83
CA LYS A 41 7.64 3.07 9.84
C LYS A 41 7.75 1.56 9.79
N HIS A 42 7.73 0.98 8.60
CA HIS A 42 7.85 -0.45 8.40
C HIS A 42 8.71 -0.74 7.18
N ILE A 43 9.49 -1.80 7.27
CA ILE A 43 10.19 -2.43 6.14
C ILE A 43 9.70 -3.88 6.17
N ILE A 44 9.05 -4.30 5.10
CA ILE A 44 8.40 -5.60 5.00
C ILE A 44 9.04 -6.33 3.83
N PRO A 45 9.76 -7.45 4.04
CA PRO A 45 10.29 -8.24 2.94
C PRO A 45 9.16 -8.80 2.08
N LEU A 46 9.34 -8.77 0.76
CA LEU A 46 8.34 -9.27 -0.18
C LEU A 46 8.07 -10.76 -0.02
N THR A 47 9.07 -11.52 0.43
CA THR A 47 8.94 -12.96 0.77
C THR A 47 7.89 -13.23 1.84
N TYR A 48 7.55 -12.23 2.66
CA TYR A 48 6.57 -12.32 3.73
C TYR A 48 5.37 -11.38 3.49
N LEU A 49 5.22 -10.84 2.28
CA LEU A 49 4.11 -9.97 1.93
C LEU A 49 3.10 -10.75 1.08
N TRP A 50 1.85 -10.75 1.53
CA TRP A 50 0.74 -11.30 0.78
C TRP A 50 -0.25 -10.20 0.43
N LEU A 51 -0.74 -10.22 -0.80
CA LEU A 51 -1.81 -9.36 -1.27
C LEU A 51 -3.14 -10.10 -1.15
N GLY A 52 -4.15 -9.43 -0.60
CA GLY A 52 -5.52 -9.96 -0.57
C GLY A 52 -6.21 -9.68 -1.90
N ASP A 53 -6.56 -10.75 -2.61
CA ASP A 53 -7.30 -10.68 -3.87
C ASP A 53 -8.82 -10.54 -3.63
N GLU A 54 -9.24 -9.41 -3.08
CA GLU A 54 -10.65 -9.00 -3.13
C GLU A 54 -10.94 -8.10 -4.35
N THR A 55 -9.92 -7.79 -5.15
CA THR A 55 -10.00 -6.73 -6.16
C THR A 55 -10.67 -7.14 -7.46
N ASP A 56 -10.76 -8.44 -7.78
CA ASP A 56 -11.26 -8.88 -9.09
C ASP A 56 -12.76 -8.58 -9.29
N ILE A 57 -13.54 -8.56 -8.20
CA ILE A 57 -14.99 -8.30 -8.23
C ILE A 57 -15.32 -6.79 -8.38
N PHE A 58 -14.40 -5.90 -7.99
CA PHE A 58 -14.62 -4.44 -7.95
C PHE A 58 -13.84 -3.68 -9.02
N ARG A 59 -13.12 -4.35 -9.93
CA ARG A 59 -12.33 -3.67 -10.97
C ARG A 59 -13.17 -3.00 -12.06
N THR A 60 -14.49 -3.15 -12.05
CA THR A 60 -15.37 -2.56 -13.06
C THR A 60 -15.90 -1.17 -12.67
N ASP A 61 -15.82 -0.78 -11.40
CA ASP A 61 -16.38 0.48 -10.91
C ASP A 61 -15.34 1.39 -10.24
N ASN A 62 -15.47 2.70 -10.40
CA ASN A 62 -14.52 3.70 -9.88
C ASN A 62 -14.69 3.94 -8.35
N SER A 63 -15.20 2.94 -7.64
CA SER A 63 -15.53 2.96 -6.22
C SER A 63 -14.29 3.01 -5.34
N PRO A 64 -14.44 3.38 -4.06
CA PRO A 64 -13.32 3.30 -3.11
C PRO A 64 -12.78 1.87 -2.89
N ALA A 65 -13.57 0.83 -3.18
CA ALA A 65 -13.14 -0.57 -3.08
C ALA A 65 -12.12 -0.92 -4.17
N SER A 66 -12.34 -0.47 -5.41
CA SER A 66 -11.44 -0.72 -6.56
C SER A 66 -10.09 -0.03 -6.48
N LYS A 67 -9.95 0.93 -5.55
CA LYS A 67 -8.72 1.71 -5.29
C LYS A 67 -7.94 1.20 -4.09
N THR A 68 -8.29 0.03 -3.58
CA THR A 68 -7.80 -0.48 -2.31
C THR A 68 -7.05 -1.80 -2.50
N ILE A 69 -5.88 -1.91 -1.86
CA ILE A 69 -5.13 -3.16 -1.71
C ILE A 69 -5.12 -3.60 -0.25
N TYR A 70 -5.20 -4.91 -0.04
CA TYR A 70 -5.02 -5.51 1.27
C TYR A 70 -3.63 -6.12 1.35
N LEU A 71 -2.85 -5.68 2.33
CA LEU A 71 -1.47 -6.09 2.58
C LEU A 71 -1.44 -6.90 3.88
N TYR A 72 -0.89 -8.11 3.82
CA TYR A 72 -0.70 -8.99 4.96
C TYR A 72 0.77 -9.36 5.09
N TRP A 73 1.28 -9.39 6.31
CA TRP A 73 2.61 -9.90 6.63
C TRP A 73 2.65 -10.44 8.07
N PRO A 74 3.67 -11.18 8.50
CA PRO A 74 3.68 -11.86 9.80
C PRO A 74 3.45 -10.94 11.01
N MET A 75 3.86 -9.68 10.91
CA MET A 75 3.70 -8.68 11.99
C MET A 75 2.37 -7.89 11.91
N GLY A 76 1.48 -8.22 10.98
CA GLY A 76 0.14 -7.68 10.91
C GLY A 76 -0.36 -7.44 9.48
N ASN A 77 -1.53 -6.82 9.40
CA ASN A 77 -2.18 -6.47 8.15
C ASN A 77 -2.43 -4.96 8.06
N ALA A 78 -2.59 -4.48 6.83
CA ALA A 78 -3.00 -3.13 6.55
C ALA A 78 -3.76 -3.04 5.23
N VAL A 79 -4.55 -1.98 5.13
CA VAL A 79 -5.34 -1.68 3.94
C VAL A 79 -4.80 -0.39 3.35
N GLY A 80 -4.35 -0.44 2.10
CA GLY A 80 -3.84 0.70 1.36
C GLY A 80 -4.86 1.19 0.34
N THR A 81 -5.46 2.36 0.56
CA THR A 81 -6.32 3.00 -0.45
C THR A 81 -5.55 4.07 -1.21
N PHE A 82 -5.42 3.91 -2.53
CA PHE A 82 -4.77 4.85 -3.45
C PHE A 82 -5.71 5.97 -3.88
N ARG A 83 -5.19 6.97 -4.59
CA ARG A 83 -6.01 8.04 -5.16
C ARG A 83 -6.74 7.58 -6.42
N SER A 84 -6.06 6.79 -7.23
CA SER A 84 -6.58 6.30 -8.51
C SER A 84 -6.52 4.78 -8.60
N MET A 85 -7.42 4.22 -9.42
CA MET A 85 -7.45 2.79 -9.72
C MET A 85 -6.20 2.37 -10.48
N GLU A 86 -5.71 3.21 -11.39
CA GLU A 86 -4.47 2.97 -12.15
C GLU A 86 -3.28 2.69 -11.23
N GLU A 87 -3.08 3.51 -10.18
CA GLU A 87 -2.04 3.26 -9.18
C GLU A 87 -2.22 1.87 -8.55
N THR A 88 -3.45 1.51 -8.18
CA THR A 88 -3.78 0.20 -7.58
C THR A 88 -3.42 -0.96 -8.51
N ILE A 89 -3.63 -0.80 -9.82
CA ILE A 89 -3.27 -1.78 -10.85
C ILE A 89 -1.75 -1.97 -10.88
N TRP A 90 -0.98 -0.88 -10.96
CA TRP A 90 0.48 -0.94 -10.92
C TRP A 90 0.99 -1.67 -9.68
N TRP A 91 0.36 -1.45 -8.52
CA TRP A 91 0.73 -2.10 -7.27
C TRP A 91 0.31 -3.58 -7.14
N ASN A 92 -0.63 -4.07 -7.97
CA ASN A 92 -1.01 -5.50 -7.99
C ASN A 92 -0.20 -6.33 -8.99
N PHE A 93 0.39 -5.70 -10.01
CA PHE A 93 1.17 -6.40 -11.04
C PHE A 93 2.59 -6.76 -10.60
N PHE A 94 3.04 -6.29 -9.42
CA PHE A 94 4.34 -6.60 -8.82
C PHE A 94 4.16 -7.43 -7.56
#